data_AF-A0A2D6IWV4-F1
#
_entry.id   AF-A0A2D6IWV4-F1
#
_cell.length_a   1.000
_cell.length_b   1.000
_cell.length_c   1.000
_cell.angle_alpha   90.00
_cell.angle_beta   90.00
_cell.angle_gamma   90.00
#
_symmetry.space_group_name_H-M   'P 1'
#
loop_
_entity.id
_entity.type
_entity.pdbx_description
1 polymer ?
#
loop_
_entity_poly.entity_id
_entity_poly.type
_entity_poly.pdbx_seq_one_letter_code
_entity_poly.pdbx_strand_id
1 'polypeptide(L)'
;MTIPQLNKSGPLKFFYEQFEDHLSMDDYFQFFSNRKKADTYTFLISDIFSAEKMATVLLEEYSIRGKLSGNVIVTFPQPDFNVPIFTFQLGGNANKSIALLDISPTLPDIDYGPLIPTFEKYKKLLGMEPTKLDWVKSICSPFLLHCQYDVLDIVSVVKQMEQLSI
;
A
#
# COMPACT_ATOMS: atom_id res chain seq x y z
N MET A 1 -25.06 -1.87 7.91
CA MET A 1 -25.04 -2.52 6.59
C MET A 1 -23.77 -3.34 6.53
N THR A 2 -23.85 -4.65 6.34
CA THR A 2 -22.67 -5.52 6.29
C THR A 2 -21.97 -5.33 4.95
N ILE A 3 -20.67 -5.05 5.00
CA ILE A 3 -19.82 -4.99 3.82
C ILE A 3 -19.91 -6.36 3.13
N PRO A 4 -20.02 -6.42 1.78
CA PRO A 4 -19.95 -7.70 1.08
C PRO A 4 -18.76 -8.49 1.62
N GLN A 5 -18.87 -9.81 1.83
CA GLN A 5 -17.70 -10.59 2.23
C GLN A 5 -16.62 -10.45 1.15
N LEU A 6 -15.73 -9.47 1.32
CA LEU A 6 -14.62 -9.19 0.45
C LEU A 6 -13.60 -10.26 0.82
N ASN A 7 -13.60 -11.33 0.05
CA ASN A 7 -12.71 -12.47 0.24
C ASN A 7 -11.28 -12.06 -0.16
N LYS A 8 -10.68 -11.18 0.64
CA LYS A 8 -9.37 -10.56 0.40
C LYS A 8 -8.29 -11.37 1.10
N SER A 9 -7.08 -11.25 0.57
CA SER A 9 -5.89 -11.89 1.13
C SER A 9 -4.76 -10.89 1.28
N GLY A 10 -3.72 -11.27 2.02
CA GLY A 10 -2.52 -10.47 2.16
C GLY A 10 -2.79 -9.07 2.78
N PRO A 11 -2.09 -8.02 2.29
CA PRO A 11 -2.22 -6.66 2.84
C PRO A 11 -3.63 -6.10 2.84
N LEU A 12 -4.46 -6.42 1.83
CA LEU A 12 -5.84 -5.91 1.78
C LEU A 12 -6.69 -6.50 2.91
N LYS A 13 -6.49 -7.77 3.25
CA LYS A 13 -7.17 -8.39 4.39
C LYS A 13 -6.83 -7.66 5.69
N PHE A 14 -5.54 -7.43 5.93
CA PHE A 14 -5.10 -6.67 7.11
C PHE A 14 -5.68 -5.27 7.15
N PHE A 15 -5.75 -4.59 6.00
CA PHE A 15 -6.38 -3.26 5.92
C PHE A 15 -7.83 -3.30 6.35
N TYR A 16 -8.64 -4.20 5.77
CA TYR A 16 -10.05 -4.33 6.17
C TYR A 16 -10.19 -4.67 7.66
N GLU A 17 -9.45 -5.66 8.17
CA GLU A 17 -9.50 -6.03 9.59
C GLU A 17 -9.19 -4.87 10.55
N GLN A 18 -8.40 -3.88 10.14
CA GLN A 18 -8.03 -2.74 10.98
C GLN A 18 -8.91 -1.50 10.74
N PHE A 19 -9.44 -1.30 9.54
CA PHE A 19 -10.01 -0.01 9.12
C PHE A 19 -11.41 -0.08 8.54
N GLU A 20 -12.00 -1.27 8.43
CA GLU A 20 -13.31 -1.47 7.83
C GLU A 20 -14.41 -0.59 8.46
N ASP A 21 -14.43 -0.47 9.79
CA ASP A 21 -15.43 0.34 10.52
C ASP A 21 -15.32 1.86 10.26
N HIS A 22 -14.24 2.31 9.62
CA HIS A 22 -14.02 3.70 9.25
C HIS A 22 -14.41 4.03 7.80
N LEU A 23 -14.72 3.02 6.99
CA LEU A 23 -15.06 3.19 5.58
C LEU A 23 -16.55 3.51 5.42
N SER A 24 -16.85 4.51 4.59
CA SER A 24 -18.22 4.82 4.19
C SER A 24 -18.69 3.88 3.09
N MET A 25 -19.82 3.22 3.31
CA MET A 25 -20.49 2.39 2.30
C MET A 25 -21.41 3.17 1.38
N ASP A 26 -21.77 4.40 1.75
CA ASP A 26 -22.68 5.23 0.96
C ASP A 26 -22.03 5.66 -0.37
N ASP A 27 -20.70 5.82 -0.37
CA ASP A 27 -19.89 6.21 -1.53
C ASP A 27 -19.07 5.03 -2.11
N TYR A 28 -19.37 3.81 -1.68
CA TYR A 28 -18.64 2.64 -2.14
C TYR A 28 -18.85 2.38 -3.63
N PHE A 29 -17.74 2.20 -4.35
CA PHE A 29 -17.74 1.78 -5.74
C PHE A 29 -16.67 0.72 -5.98
N GLN A 30 -17.04 -0.33 -6.72
CA GLN A 30 -16.09 -1.35 -7.18
C GLN A 30 -15.90 -1.27 -8.68
N PHE A 31 -14.64 -1.19 -9.09
CA PHE A 31 -14.23 -1.37 -10.48
C PHE A 31 -13.62 -2.74 -10.66
N PHE A 32 -14.05 -3.46 -11.70
CA PHE A 32 -13.47 -4.74 -12.09
C PHE A 32 -13.11 -4.70 -13.58
N SER A 33 -11.87 -5.06 -13.88
CA SER A 33 -11.39 -5.21 -15.25
C SER A 33 -10.72 -6.57 -15.43
N ASN A 34 -11.07 -7.23 -16.53
CA ASN A 34 -10.53 -8.52 -16.95
C ASN A 34 -10.19 -8.43 -18.43
N ARG A 35 -8.97 -8.88 -18.78
CA ARG A 35 -8.58 -9.06 -20.18
C ARG A 35 -7.85 -10.37 -20.37
N LYS A 36 -8.23 -11.11 -21.43
CA LYS A 36 -7.48 -12.25 -21.95
C LYS A 36 -6.88 -11.90 -23.32
N LYS A 37 -5.56 -12.05 -23.47
CA LYS A 37 -4.86 -11.89 -24.76
C LYS A 37 -3.70 -12.88 -24.84
N ALA A 38 -3.70 -13.75 -25.87
CA ALA A 38 -2.62 -14.70 -26.16
C ALA A 38 -2.07 -15.38 -24.89
N ASP A 39 -2.95 -16.09 -24.17
CA ASP A 39 -2.69 -16.81 -22.91
C ASP A 39 -2.26 -15.96 -21.70
N THR A 40 -2.19 -14.64 -21.85
CA THR A 40 -2.06 -13.72 -20.72
C THR A 40 -3.45 -13.36 -20.20
N TYR A 41 -3.67 -13.61 -18.91
CA TYR A 41 -4.87 -13.19 -18.18
C TYR A 41 -4.47 -12.02 -17.28
N THR A 42 -5.07 -10.87 -17.49
CA THR A 42 -4.90 -9.69 -16.66
C THR A 42 -6.20 -9.41 -15.94
N PHE A 43 -6.13 -9.20 -14.63
CA PHE A 43 -7.24 -8.66 -13.87
C PHE A 43 -6.79 -7.49 -13.00
N LEU A 44 -7.75 -6.61 -12.74
CA LEU A 44 -7.69 -5.54 -11.76
C LEU A 44 -9.04 -5.49 -11.04
N ILE A 45 -9.00 -5.45 -9.72
CA ILE A 45 -10.15 -5.17 -8.86
C ILE A 45 -9.76 -3.94 -8.05
N SER A 46 -10.57 -2.89 -8.09
CA SER A 46 -10.41 -1.69 -7.27
C SER A 46 -11.67 -1.49 -6.45
N ASP A 47 -11.55 -1.58 -5.12
CA ASP A 47 -12.58 -1.11 -4.21
C ASP A 47 -12.27 0.35 -3.83
N ILE A 48 -13.27 1.22 -3.94
CA ILE A 48 -13.12 2.65 -3.72
C ILE A 48 -14.14 3.08 -2.67
N PHE A 49 -13.67 3.78 -1.65
CA PHE A 49 -14.47 4.27 -0.52
C PHE A 49 -14.17 5.74 -0.24
N SER A 50 -15.02 6.37 0.56
CA SER A 50 -14.70 7.57 1.33
C SER A 50 -14.55 7.23 2.82
N ALA A 51 -14.00 8.15 3.61
CA ALA A 51 -13.98 8.08 5.08
C ALA A 51 -14.03 9.50 5.67
N GLU A 52 -14.24 9.65 6.99
CA GLU A 52 -14.47 10.94 7.67
C GLU A 52 -13.52 12.09 7.23
N LYS A 53 -12.25 11.78 6.93
CA LYS A 53 -11.22 12.75 6.53
C LYS A 53 -10.54 12.40 5.19
N MET A 54 -11.01 11.34 4.54
CA MET A 54 -10.44 10.84 3.29
C MET A 54 -11.46 11.02 2.18
N ALA A 55 -11.09 11.77 1.15
CA ALA A 55 -11.90 11.91 -0.05
C ALA A 55 -11.95 10.59 -0.82
N THR A 56 -10.86 9.81 -0.79
CA THR A 56 -10.78 8.54 -1.51
C THR A 56 -9.86 7.58 -0.77
N VAL A 57 -10.35 6.36 -0.54
CA VAL A 57 -9.56 5.19 -0.13
C VAL A 57 -9.69 4.17 -1.25
N LEU A 58 -8.57 3.85 -1.89
CA LEU A 58 -8.52 2.96 -3.04
C LEU A 58 -7.73 1.70 -2.66
N LEU A 59 -8.39 0.55 -2.78
CA LEU A 59 -7.87 -0.76 -2.43
C LEU A 59 -7.87 -1.63 -3.67
N GLU A 60 -6.68 -1.91 -4.19
CA GLU A 60 -6.49 -2.55 -5.47
C GLU A 60 -5.83 -3.91 -5.35
N GLU A 61 -6.32 -4.84 -6.14
CA GLU A 61 -5.71 -6.14 -6.40
C GLU A 61 -5.53 -6.30 -7.90
N TYR A 62 -4.31 -6.62 -8.32
CA TYR A 62 -4.00 -6.82 -9.72
C TYR A 62 -3.21 -8.11 -9.94
N SER A 63 -3.41 -8.71 -11.11
CA SER A 63 -2.59 -9.83 -11.56
C SER A 63 -2.48 -9.86 -13.07
N ILE A 64 -1.29 -10.22 -13.53
CA ILE A 64 -0.98 -10.68 -14.87
C ILE A 64 -0.48 -12.11 -14.68
N ARG A 65 -1.33 -13.09 -15.02
CA ARG A 65 -1.08 -14.52 -14.75
C ARG A 65 0.30 -14.94 -15.23
N GLY A 66 1.07 -15.54 -14.32
CA GLY A 66 2.43 -16.03 -14.58
C GLY A 66 3.50 -14.94 -14.74
N LYS A 67 3.15 -13.66 -14.55
CA LYS A 67 4.09 -12.54 -14.72
C LYS A 67 4.22 -11.65 -13.49
N LEU A 68 3.12 -11.19 -12.91
CA LEU A 68 3.15 -10.19 -11.85
C LEU A 68 1.81 -10.17 -11.12
N SER A 69 1.80 -10.00 -9.81
CA SER A 69 0.58 -9.69 -9.05
C SER A 69 0.91 -8.82 -7.86
N GLY A 70 -0.11 -8.17 -7.28
CA GLY A 70 0.08 -7.39 -6.09
C GLY A 70 -1.18 -6.70 -5.60
N ASN A 71 -0.97 -5.94 -4.52
CA ASN A 71 -1.96 -5.12 -3.87
C ASN A 71 -1.46 -3.67 -3.80
N VAL A 72 -2.39 -2.73 -3.93
CA VAL A 72 -2.15 -1.30 -3.75
C VAL A 72 -3.20 -0.75 -2.79
N ILE A 73 -2.77 0.09 -1.86
CA ILE A 73 -3.60 0.84 -0.93
C ILE A 73 -3.18 2.29 -1.09
N VAL A 74 -4.11 3.17 -1.47
CA VAL A 74 -3.84 4.60 -1.58
C VAL A 74 -4.96 5.37 -0.91
N THR A 75 -4.60 6.36 -0.09
CA THR A 75 -5.58 7.27 0.50
C THR A 75 -5.30 8.71 0.09
N PHE A 76 -6.35 9.38 -0.37
CA PHE A 76 -6.35 10.80 -0.67
C PHE A 76 -7.18 11.52 0.40
N PRO A 77 -6.58 12.49 1.12
CA PRO A 77 -7.29 13.25 2.13
C PRO A 77 -8.30 14.20 1.47
N GLN A 78 -9.31 14.60 2.23
CA GLN A 78 -10.15 15.73 1.84
C GLN A 78 -9.32 17.04 1.84
N PRO A 79 -9.58 18.00 0.92
CA PRO A 79 -8.79 19.22 0.81
C PRO A 79 -8.70 20.06 2.08
N ASP A 80 -9.74 20.00 2.93
CA ASP A 80 -9.84 20.80 4.15
C ASP A 80 -9.05 20.20 5.33
N PHE A 81 -8.45 19.02 5.15
CA PHE A 81 -7.72 18.32 6.20
C PHE A 81 -6.22 18.26 5.88
N ASN A 82 -5.40 18.70 6.83
CA ASN A 82 -3.95 18.55 6.78
C ASN A 82 -3.53 17.12 7.14
N VAL A 83 -3.78 16.20 6.22
CA VAL A 83 -3.47 14.77 6.34
C VAL A 83 -2.61 14.39 5.14
N PRO A 84 -1.57 13.54 5.29
CA PRO A 84 -0.76 13.11 4.17
C PRO A 84 -1.48 12.11 3.26
N ILE A 85 -0.95 11.91 2.06
CA ILE A 85 -1.33 10.79 1.20
C ILE A 85 -0.63 9.55 1.72
N PHE A 86 -1.39 8.50 2.06
CA PHE A 86 -0.81 7.20 2.35
C PHE A 86 -0.74 6.37 1.07
N THR A 87 0.40 5.76 0.80
CA THR A 87 0.55 4.79 -0.29
C THR A 87 1.26 3.56 0.22
N PHE A 88 0.65 2.40 0.00
CA PHE A 88 1.29 1.12 0.16
C PHE A 88 1.11 0.29 -1.11
N GLN A 89 2.19 -0.32 -1.58
CA GLN A 89 2.16 -1.28 -2.66
C GLN A 89 2.99 -2.49 -2.26
N LEU A 90 2.41 -3.68 -2.42
CA LEU A 90 3.15 -4.93 -2.35
C LEU A 90 2.83 -5.72 -3.60
N GLY A 91 3.82 -5.99 -4.42
CA GLY A 91 3.63 -6.78 -5.62
C GLY A 91 4.93 -7.39 -6.10
N GLY A 92 4.85 -8.18 -7.17
CA GLY A 92 6.02 -8.86 -7.67
C GLY A 92 5.70 -10.04 -8.56
N ASN A 93 6.73 -10.76 -8.92
CA ASN A 93 6.67 -11.98 -9.70
C ASN A 93 7.30 -13.14 -8.92
N ALA A 94 7.40 -14.31 -9.54
CA ALA A 94 7.95 -15.51 -8.90
C ALA A 94 9.39 -15.35 -8.38
N ASN A 95 10.14 -14.37 -8.88
CA ASN A 95 11.56 -14.19 -8.60
C ASN A 95 11.87 -12.91 -7.82
N LYS A 96 10.96 -11.94 -7.82
CA LYS A 96 11.19 -10.60 -7.26
C LYS A 96 9.94 -10.02 -6.67
N SER A 97 10.06 -9.43 -5.50
CA SER A 97 9.01 -8.67 -4.85
C SER A 97 9.41 -7.22 -4.69
N ILE A 98 8.44 -6.32 -4.79
CA ILE A 98 8.57 -4.90 -4.60
C ILE A 98 7.59 -4.53 -3.48
N ALA A 99 8.11 -3.89 -2.44
CA ALA A 99 7.31 -3.26 -1.41
C ALA A 99 7.59 -1.76 -1.44
N LEU A 100 6.53 -0.97 -1.45
CA LEU A 100 6.58 0.47 -1.35
C LEU A 100 5.65 0.89 -0.21
N LEU A 101 6.15 1.71 0.71
CA LEU A 101 5.36 2.40 1.71
C LEU A 101 5.78 3.87 1.71
N ASP A 102 4.82 4.77 1.55
CA ASP A 102 5.04 6.20 1.65
C ASP A 102 3.89 6.90 2.38
N ILE A 103 4.23 8.01 3.03
CA ILE A 103 3.29 8.94 3.62
C ILE A 103 3.59 10.30 2.98
N SER A 104 3.19 10.46 1.72
CA SER A 104 3.59 11.58 0.88
C SER A 104 2.99 12.91 1.38
N PRO A 105 3.75 14.01 1.31
CA PRO A 105 3.30 15.29 1.81
C PRO A 105 2.17 15.84 0.93
N THR A 106 1.12 16.36 1.56
CA THR A 106 0.12 17.20 0.89
C THR A 106 0.42 18.69 1.03
N LEU A 107 1.28 19.05 2.00
CA LEU A 107 1.77 20.39 2.26
C LEU A 107 3.31 20.40 2.44
N PRO A 108 4.00 21.51 2.11
CA PRO A 108 5.45 21.60 2.23
C PRO A 108 6.00 21.44 3.67
N ASP A 109 5.19 21.73 4.69
CA ASP A 109 5.56 21.86 6.09
C ASP A 109 4.93 20.77 6.99
N ILE A 110 4.52 19.65 6.42
CA ILE A 110 3.93 18.55 7.18
C ILE A 110 4.93 18.01 8.23
N ASP A 111 4.46 17.86 9.48
CA ASP A 111 5.29 17.35 10.57
C ASP A 111 5.34 15.83 10.55
N TYR A 112 6.49 15.29 10.13
CA TYR A 112 6.78 13.86 10.16
C TYR A 112 7.33 13.38 11.50
N GLY A 113 7.62 14.26 12.46
CA GLY A 113 8.26 13.95 13.75
C GLY A 113 7.75 12.67 14.42
N PRO A 114 6.42 12.46 14.54
CA PRO A 114 5.86 11.24 15.14
C PRO A 114 6.17 9.94 14.38
N LEU A 115 6.44 10.02 13.08
CA LEU A 115 6.64 8.86 12.20
C LEU A 115 8.11 8.49 12.03
N ILE A 116 9.04 9.43 12.31
CA ILE A 116 10.50 9.22 12.16
C ILE A 116 10.98 7.93 12.84
N PRO A 117 10.61 7.62 14.11
CA PRO A 117 11.10 6.40 14.76
C PRO A 117 10.68 5.12 14.04
N THR A 118 9.46 5.09 13.52
CA THR A 118 8.91 3.96 12.76
C THR A 118 9.65 3.78 11.44
N PHE A 119 9.85 4.87 10.70
CA PHE A 119 10.58 4.83 9.43
C PHE A 119 12.04 4.39 9.60
N GLU A 120 12.75 4.94 10.58
CA GLU A 120 14.14 4.55 10.86
C GLU A 120 14.25 3.08 11.30
N LYS A 121 13.31 2.59 12.13
CA LYS A 121 13.23 1.17 12.51
C LYS A 121 13.15 0.27 11.28
N TYR A 122 12.21 0.53 10.38
CA TYR A 122 11.99 -0.33 9.21
C TYR A 122 13.06 -0.15 8.13
N LYS A 123 13.56 1.07 7.92
CA LYS A 123 14.67 1.33 7.00
C LYS A 123 15.91 0.51 7.38
N LYS A 124 16.22 0.45 8.67
CA LYS A 124 17.30 -0.39 9.21
C LYS A 124 17.00 -1.88 9.07
N LEU A 125 15.80 -2.32 9.44
CA LEU A 125 15.40 -3.73 9.38
C LEU A 125 15.47 -4.27 7.94
N LEU A 126 15.05 -3.47 6.98
CA LEU A 126 14.96 -3.85 5.58
C LEU A 126 16.27 -3.61 4.80
N GLY A 127 17.32 -3.09 5.46
CA GLY A 127 18.62 -2.84 4.85
C GLY A 127 18.55 -1.86 3.67
N MET A 128 17.72 -0.83 3.79
CA MET A 128 17.40 0.04 2.67
C MET A 128 18.48 1.08 2.37
N GLU A 129 18.92 1.11 1.13
CA GLU A 129 19.74 2.20 0.60
C GLU A 129 18.87 3.41 0.21
N PRO A 130 19.38 4.65 0.32
CA PRO A 130 18.67 5.84 -0.15
C PRO A 130 18.29 5.75 -1.64
N THR A 131 17.09 6.22 -1.99
CA THR A 131 16.66 6.23 -3.39
C THR A 131 17.56 7.14 -4.24
N LYS A 132 17.96 6.63 -5.42
CA LYS A 132 18.82 7.35 -6.37
C LYS A 132 18.03 8.11 -7.44
N LEU A 133 16.70 8.01 -7.44
CA LEU A 133 15.82 8.61 -8.46
C LEU A 133 15.32 9.98 -7.99
N ASP A 134 15.64 11.04 -8.73
CA ASP A 134 15.33 12.41 -8.30
C ASP A 134 13.84 12.76 -8.36
N TRP A 135 13.10 12.21 -9.33
CA TRP A 135 11.66 12.43 -9.41
C TRP A 135 10.94 11.81 -8.20
N VAL A 136 11.40 10.66 -7.70
CA VAL A 136 10.86 10.03 -6.49
C VAL A 136 11.03 10.95 -5.28
N LYS A 137 12.18 11.63 -5.16
CA LYS A 137 12.42 12.59 -4.07
C LYS A 137 11.51 13.84 -4.13
N SER A 138 10.95 14.16 -5.29
CA SER A 138 10.13 15.36 -5.49
C SER A 138 8.65 15.19 -5.15
N ILE A 139 8.14 13.94 -5.18
CA ILE A 139 6.73 13.63 -4.93
C ILE A 139 6.52 12.76 -3.69
N CYS A 140 7.52 11.99 -3.28
CA CYS A 140 7.45 11.14 -2.11
C CYS A 140 7.93 11.87 -0.85
N SER A 141 7.56 11.33 0.31
CA SER A 141 8.13 11.80 1.56
C SER A 141 9.64 11.52 1.63
N PRO A 142 10.39 12.28 2.46
CA PRO A 142 11.78 11.95 2.74
C PRO A 142 11.96 10.59 3.44
N PHE A 143 10.86 9.93 3.84
CA PHE A 143 10.83 8.67 4.55
C PHE A 143 10.28 7.50 3.72
N LEU A 144 10.22 7.64 2.39
CA LEU A 144 9.83 6.56 1.48
C LEU A 144 10.57 5.25 1.80
N LEU A 145 9.81 4.19 2.08
CA LEU A 145 10.33 2.83 2.14
C LEU A 145 10.03 2.14 0.81
N HIS A 146 10.96 2.25 -0.15
CA HIS A 146 10.96 1.47 -1.38
C HIS A 146 12.00 0.34 -1.36
N CYS A 147 11.52 -0.90 -1.25
CA CYS A 147 12.36 -2.10 -1.23
C CYS A 147 12.09 -2.97 -2.46
N GLN A 148 13.18 -3.42 -3.08
CA GLN A 148 13.13 -4.50 -4.05
C GLN A 148 13.86 -5.71 -3.45
N TYR A 149 13.16 -6.82 -3.35
CA TYR A 149 13.68 -8.09 -2.90
C TYR A 149 13.76 -9.03 -4.10
N ASP A 150 14.71 -9.96 -4.06
CA ASP A 150 14.56 -11.21 -4.81
C ASP A 150 13.44 -12.05 -4.16
N VAL A 151 13.40 -13.37 -4.31
CA VAL A 151 12.33 -14.20 -3.70
C VAL A 151 12.24 -13.90 -2.21
N LEU A 152 11.19 -13.16 -1.83
CA LEU A 152 11.01 -12.64 -0.49
C LEU A 152 10.49 -13.79 0.37
N ASP A 153 11.34 -14.30 1.26
CA ASP A 153 10.89 -15.24 2.29
C ASP A 153 10.07 -14.47 3.33
N ILE A 154 8.78 -14.31 3.02
CA ILE A 154 7.78 -13.62 3.85
C ILE A 154 7.77 -14.22 5.27
N VAL A 155 8.00 -15.53 5.41
CA VAL A 155 8.04 -16.19 6.72
C VAL A 155 9.21 -15.68 7.54
N SER A 156 10.38 -15.49 6.93
CA SER A 156 11.55 -14.94 7.60
C SER A 156 11.37 -13.47 8.00
N VAL A 157 10.75 -12.66 7.14
CA VAL A 157 10.49 -11.24 7.45
C VAL A 157 9.47 -11.09 8.59
N VAL A 158 8.35 -11.83 8.54
CA VAL A 158 7.34 -11.80 9.60
C VAL A 158 7.92 -12.24 10.94
N LYS A 159 8.73 -13.31 10.97
CA LYS A 159 9.43 -13.75 12.20
C LYS A 159 10.38 -12.69 12.76
N GLN A 160 11.10 -11.96 11.90
CA GLN A 160 11.96 -10.86 12.35
C GLN A 160 11.14 -9.69 12.90
N MET A 161 9.99 -9.39 12.30
CA MET A 161 9.07 -8.34 12.80
C MET A 161 8.46 -8.73 14.16
N GLU A 162 8.08 -10.00 14.35
CA GLU A 162 7.58 -10.52 15.64
C GLU A 162 8.66 -10.45 16.73
N GLN A 163 9.91 -10.77 16.42
CA GLN A 163 11.04 -10.68 17.37
C GLN A 163 11.42 -9.24 17.76
N LEU A 164 11.03 -8.25 16.95
CA LEU A 164 11.32 -6.82 17.16
C LEU A 164 10.12 -6.04 17.69
N SER A 165 9.04 -6.72 18.02
CA SER A 165 7.90 -6.16 18.75
C SER A 165 8.19 -6.27 20.25
N ILE A 166 8.73 -5.18 20.82
CA ILE A 166 8.75 -4.91 22.28
C ILE A 166 7.61 -3.94 22.55
#